data_AF-A0A2M9P704-F1
#
_entry.id   AF-A0A2M9P704-F1
#
_cell.length_a   1.000
_cell.length_b   1.000
_cell.length_c   1.000
_cell.angle_alpha   90.00
_cell.angle_beta   90.00
_cell.angle_gamma   90.00
#
_symmetry.space_group_name_H-M   'P 1'
#
loop_
_entity.id
_entity.type
_entity.pdbx_description
1 polymer ?
#
loop_
_entity_poly.entity_id
_entity_poly.type
_entity_poly.pdbx_seq_one_letter_code
_entity_poly.pdbx_strand_id
1 'polypeptide(L)'
;AVAVVCLLLISLTYVIGQMRGVGIAFANVLNLPIDTGLYVGMAIVFFYAVLGGMKGITYTQIAQYVIMIIAYTVPAVFISLTLTGHVFPQIGLGGDLAGTDSSLLSALDKTMVDIGFGAYTERPSMTTFNMFLLTLSLMIGTAGLPHVIIRFFTVPKIA
;
A
#
# COMPACT_ATOMS: atom_id res chain seq x y z
N ALA A 1 -18.92 9.24 -22.32
CA ALA A 1 -19.78 8.17 -21.78
C ALA A 1 -18.97 6.98 -21.27
N VAL A 2 -18.26 6.26 -22.15
CA VAL A 2 -17.46 5.06 -21.77
C VAL A 2 -16.45 5.32 -20.64
N ALA A 3 -15.67 6.40 -20.72
CA ALA A 3 -14.71 6.76 -19.66
C ALA A 3 -15.35 7.02 -18.29
N VAL A 4 -16.55 7.62 -18.25
CA VAL A 4 -17.28 7.90 -17.00
C VAL A 4 -17.81 6.61 -16.39
N VAL A 5 -18.34 5.71 -17.22
CA VAL A 5 -18.80 4.38 -16.78
C VAL A 5 -17.64 3.56 -16.23
N CYS A 6 -16.51 3.50 -16.93
CA CYS A 6 -15.30 2.84 -16.44
C CYS A 6 -14.83 3.44 -15.11
N LEU A 7 -14.81 4.77 -14.99
CA LEU A 7 -14.38 5.45 -13.77
C LEU A 7 -15.31 5.14 -12.58
N LEU A 8 -16.63 5.12 -12.81
CA LEU A 8 -17.61 4.75 -11.78
C LEU A 8 -17.43 3.31 -11.32
N LEU A 9 -17.25 2.36 -12.24
CA LEU A 9 -17.02 0.95 -11.91
C LEU A 9 -15.73 0.75 -11.09
N ILE A 10 -14.64 1.41 -11.50
CA ILE A 10 -13.37 1.34 -10.77
C ILE A 10 -13.53 1.96 -9.37
N SER A 11 -14.16 3.14 -9.28
CA SER A 11 -14.39 3.83 -8.01
C SER A 11 -15.24 2.99 -7.04
N LEU A 12 -16.34 2.40 -7.52
CA LEU A 12 -17.20 1.55 -6.71
C LEU A 12 -16.44 0.33 -6.16
N THR A 13 -15.72 -0.37 -7.03
CA THR A 13 -14.93 -1.54 -6.65
C THR A 13 -13.86 -1.18 -5.62
N TYR A 14 -13.21 -0.03 -5.81
CA TYR A 14 -12.20 0.48 -4.90
C TYR A 14 -12.77 0.83 -3.53
N VAL A 15 -13.91 1.53 -3.49
CA VAL A 15 -14.59 1.88 -2.23
C VAL A 15 -14.97 0.63 -1.45
N ILE A 16 -15.51 -0.41 -2.11
CA ILE A 16 -15.86 -1.68 -1.45
C ILE A 16 -14.63 -2.29 -0.74
N GLY A 17 -13.48 -2.31 -1.42
CA GLY A 17 -12.23 -2.80 -0.84
C GLY A 17 -11.75 -1.95 0.35
N GLN A 18 -11.78 -0.62 0.22
CA GLN A 18 -11.38 0.30 1.29
C GLN A 18 -12.26 0.14 2.53
N MET A 19 -13.58 0.03 2.37
CA MET A 19 -14.50 -0.12 3.49
C MET A 19 -14.23 -1.39 4.29
N ARG A 20 -13.89 -2.51 3.62
CA ARG A 20 -13.46 -3.73 4.30
C ARG A 20 -12.14 -3.54 5.06
N GLY A 21 -11.19 -2.82 4.47
CA GLY A 21 -9.94 -2.45 5.15
C GLY A 21 -10.16 -1.63 6.42
N VAL A 22 -11.05 -0.63 6.36
CA VAL A 22 -11.47 0.16 7.53
C VAL A 22 -12.10 -0.75 8.59
N GLY A 23 -13.01 -1.64 8.20
CA GLY A 23 -13.65 -2.58 9.13
C GLY A 23 -12.65 -3.46 9.88
N ILE A 24 -11.66 -4.01 9.17
CA ILE A 24 -10.59 -4.84 9.79
C ILE A 24 -9.73 -4.01 10.73
N ALA A 25 -9.36 -2.78 10.36
CA ALA A 25 -8.55 -1.91 11.21
C ALA A 25 -9.30 -1.55 12.52
N PHE A 26 -10.57 -1.13 12.41
CA PHE A 26 -11.40 -0.82 13.57
C PHE A 26 -11.69 -2.05 14.45
N ALA A 27 -11.93 -3.21 13.83
CA ALA A 27 -12.12 -4.46 14.56
C ALA A 27 -10.89 -4.83 15.40
N ASN A 28 -9.69 -4.67 14.86
CA ASN A 28 -8.45 -4.96 15.58
C ASN A 28 -8.13 -3.93 16.68
N VAL A 29 -8.37 -2.63 16.43
CA VAL A 29 -8.08 -1.56 17.40
C VAL A 29 -9.07 -1.53 18.56
N LEU A 30 -10.37 -1.71 18.28
CA LEU A 30 -11.44 -1.67 19.29
C LEU A 30 -11.80 -3.05 19.84
N ASN A 31 -11.18 -4.12 19.32
CA ASN A 31 -11.49 -5.51 19.66
C ASN A 31 -12.98 -5.86 19.48
N LEU A 32 -13.57 -5.38 18.39
CA LEU A 32 -14.99 -5.57 18.05
C LEU A 32 -15.16 -6.56 16.89
N PRO A 33 -16.33 -7.19 16.75
CA PRO A 33 -16.67 -7.97 15.56
C PRO A 33 -16.54 -7.12 14.29
N ILE A 34 -16.07 -7.72 13.20
CA ILE A 34 -15.78 -7.03 11.92
C ILE A 34 -17.01 -6.28 11.40
N ASP A 35 -18.21 -6.86 11.51
CA ASP A 35 -19.44 -6.23 11.05
C ASP A 35 -19.74 -4.93 11.83
N THR A 36 -19.53 -4.94 13.14
CA THR A 36 -19.71 -3.75 13.99
C THR A 36 -18.64 -2.70 13.71
N GLY A 37 -17.38 -3.12 13.58
CA GLY A 37 -16.27 -2.23 13.20
C GLY A 37 -16.48 -1.57 11.84
N LEU A 38 -17.05 -2.32 10.88
CA LEU A 38 -17.41 -1.81 9.56
C LEU A 38 -18.48 -0.72 9.68
N TYR A 39 -19.63 -0.98 10.31
CA TYR A 39 -20.73 0.01 10.41
C TYR A 39 -20.29 1.30 11.10
N VAL A 40 -19.52 1.20 12.19
CA VAL A 40 -18.95 2.36 12.90
C VAL A 40 -17.99 3.12 11.99
N GLY A 41 -17.11 2.41 11.27
CA GLY A 41 -16.21 3.01 10.28
C GLY A 41 -16.97 3.74 9.16
N MET A 42 -18.03 3.14 8.61
CA MET A 42 -18.87 3.80 7.59
C MET A 42 -19.50 5.09 8.11
N ALA A 43 -20.03 5.07 9.34
CA ALA A 43 -20.68 6.23 9.94
C ALA A 43 -19.70 7.39 10.13
N ILE A 44 -18.51 7.12 10.68
CA ILE A 44 -17.46 8.15 10.86
C ILE A 44 -17.04 8.71 9.50
N VAL A 45 -16.82 7.84 8.51
CA VAL A 45 -16.42 8.25 7.16
C VAL A 45 -17.47 9.18 6.53
N PHE A 46 -18.73 8.80 6.66
CA PHE A 46 -19.86 9.59 6.18
C PHE A 46 -19.93 10.97 6.84
N PHE A 47 -19.84 11.04 8.18
CA PHE A 47 -19.90 12.31 8.90
C PHE A 47 -18.76 13.27 8.51
N TYR A 48 -17.52 12.79 8.45
CA TYR A 48 -16.40 13.67 8.07
C TYR A 48 -16.48 14.09 6.61
N ALA A 49 -16.92 13.19 5.70
CA ALA A 49 -17.03 13.49 4.27
C ALA A 49 -18.08 14.57 3.98
N VAL A 50 -19.21 14.54 4.69
CA VAL A 50 -20.30 15.53 4.54
C VAL A 50 -19.88 16.90 5.09
N LEU A 51 -19.20 16.94 6.23
CA LEU A 51 -18.84 18.20 6.91
C LEU A 51 -17.57 18.87 6.34
N GLY A 52 -16.64 18.11 5.77
CA GLY A 52 -15.31 18.62 5.41
C GLY A 52 -15.27 19.54 4.18
N GLY A 53 -16.19 19.41 3.22
CA GLY A 53 -16.20 20.16 1.97
C GLY A 53 -14.90 20.02 1.14
N MET A 54 -14.84 20.65 -0.04
CA MET A 54 -13.70 20.48 -0.95
C MET A 54 -12.36 21.01 -0.39
N LYS A 55 -12.38 22.03 0.47
CA LYS A 55 -11.16 22.59 1.08
C LYS A 55 -10.65 21.73 2.24
N GLY A 56 -11.53 21.10 3.02
CA GLY A 56 -11.13 20.24 4.14
C GLY A 56 -10.37 19.00 3.66
N ILE A 57 -10.82 18.40 2.55
CA ILE A 57 -10.23 17.18 1.99
C ILE A 57 -8.73 17.36 1.68
N THR A 58 -8.32 18.50 1.12
CA THR A 58 -6.90 18.74 0.77
C THR A 58 -6.01 18.83 2.01
N TYR A 59 -6.43 19.55 3.06
CA TYR A 59 -5.64 19.64 4.30
C TYR A 59 -5.55 18.29 5.01
N THR A 60 -6.63 17.51 5.05
CA THR A 60 -6.60 16.17 5.63
C THR A 60 -5.76 15.19 4.82
N GLN A 61 -5.72 15.31 3.48
CA GLN A 61 -4.88 14.47 2.62
C GLN A 61 -3.39 14.68 2.86
N ILE A 62 -2.97 15.95 3.02
CA ILE A 62 -1.57 16.26 3.33
C ILE A 62 -1.20 15.65 4.69
N ALA A 63 -2.04 15.84 5.71
CA ALA A 63 -1.82 15.25 7.02
C ALA A 63 -1.76 13.71 6.97
N GLN A 64 -2.70 13.07 6.25
CA GLN A 64 -2.73 11.63 6.06
C GLN A 64 -1.44 11.13 5.40
N TYR A 65 -0.94 11.82 4.37
CA TYR A 65 0.29 11.44 3.69
C TYR A 65 1.49 11.43 4.62
N VAL A 66 1.65 12.49 5.43
CA VAL A 66 2.73 12.58 6.43
C VAL A 66 2.61 11.48 7.48
N ILE A 67 1.39 11.25 8.02
CA ILE A 67 1.14 10.20 9.01
C ILE A 67 1.46 8.83 8.43
N MET A 68 1.03 8.53 7.20
CA MET A 68 1.27 7.24 6.56
C MET A 68 2.77 6.99 6.32
N ILE A 69 3.53 8.00 5.89
CA ILE A 69 4.99 7.86 5.75
C ILE A 69 5.62 7.45 7.07
N ILE A 70 5.30 8.17 8.15
CA ILE A 70 5.90 7.90 9.47
C ILE A 70 5.43 6.53 9.98
N ALA A 71 4.13 6.25 9.90
CA ALA A 71 3.53 5.02 10.38
C ALA A 71 4.08 3.77 9.67
N TYR A 72 4.43 3.85 8.38
CA TYR A 72 5.09 2.76 7.67
C TYR A 72 6.61 2.70 7.90
N THR A 73 7.27 3.85 8.02
CA THR A 73 8.73 3.90 8.17
C THR A 73 9.17 3.38 9.53
N VAL A 74 8.47 3.73 10.61
CA VAL A 74 8.82 3.31 11.98
C VAL A 74 8.94 1.79 12.12
N PRO A 75 7.89 0.97 11.86
CA PRO A 75 8.00 -0.48 11.99
C PRO A 75 9.04 -1.08 11.04
N ALA A 76 9.20 -0.52 9.83
CA ALA A 76 10.22 -0.98 8.89
C ALA A 76 11.65 -0.77 9.43
N VAL A 77 11.92 0.38 10.06
CA VAL A 77 13.20 0.67 10.71
C VAL A 77 13.43 -0.25 11.91
N PHE A 78 12.41 -0.51 12.74
CA PHE A 78 12.52 -1.42 13.89
C PHE A 78 12.82 -2.86 13.47
N ILE A 79 12.16 -3.36 12.44
CA ILE A 79 12.42 -4.68 11.86
C ILE A 79 13.85 -4.73 11.31
N SER A 80 14.27 -3.71 10.56
CA SER A 80 15.63 -3.61 10.01
C SER A 80 16.72 -3.54 11.08
N LEU A 81 16.47 -2.85 12.19
CA LEU A 81 17.40 -2.77 13.31
C LEU A 81 17.51 -4.11 14.06
N THR A 82 16.38 -4.81 14.23
CA THR A 82 16.33 -6.09 14.95
C THR A 82 16.92 -7.22 14.11
N LEU A 83 16.73 -7.20 12.79
CA LEU A 83 17.21 -8.24 11.88
C LEU A 83 18.61 -7.96 11.34
N THR A 84 18.96 -6.73 10.99
CA THR A 84 20.19 -6.42 10.22
C THR A 84 21.10 -5.40 10.89
N GLY A 85 20.69 -4.79 12.01
CA GLY A 85 21.43 -3.72 12.69
C GLY A 85 21.53 -2.40 11.91
N HIS A 86 20.92 -2.30 10.72
CA HIS A 86 20.95 -1.11 9.89
C HIS A 86 19.68 -0.27 10.06
N VAL A 87 19.84 1.04 10.21
CA VAL A 87 18.72 2.00 10.41
C VAL A 87 17.83 2.10 9.17
N PHE A 88 18.42 2.00 7.97
CA PHE A 88 17.65 2.09 6.73
C PHE A 88 17.27 0.68 6.21
N PRO A 89 15.98 0.36 6.09
CA PRO A 89 15.54 -0.96 5.63
C PRO A 89 15.99 -1.28 4.19
N GLN A 90 16.22 -0.26 3.36
CA GLN A 90 16.66 -0.44 1.97
C GLN A 90 18.09 -0.98 1.86
N ILE A 91 18.99 -0.59 2.78
CA ILE A 91 20.35 -1.13 2.85
C ILE A 91 20.41 -2.42 3.67
N GLY A 92 19.50 -2.59 4.64
CA GLY A 92 19.39 -3.81 5.43
C GLY A 92 18.99 -5.03 4.59
N LEU A 93 18.24 -4.85 3.50
CA LEU A 93 17.83 -5.95 2.62
C LEU A 93 19.02 -6.64 1.92
N GLY A 94 20.14 -5.94 1.71
CA GLY A 94 21.38 -6.49 1.19
C GLY A 94 22.43 -6.85 2.25
N GLY A 95 22.12 -6.69 3.53
CA GLY A 95 23.05 -6.92 4.64
C GLY A 95 22.93 -8.31 5.28
N ASP A 96 23.90 -8.61 6.13
CA ASP A 96 23.90 -9.83 6.96
C ASP A 96 22.98 -9.68 8.17
N LEU A 97 22.37 -10.79 8.59
CA LEU A 97 21.58 -10.80 9.81
C LEU A 97 22.46 -10.49 11.02
N ALA A 98 21.99 -9.61 11.91
CA ALA A 98 22.70 -9.24 13.12
C ALA A 98 22.89 -10.50 14.01
N GLY A 99 24.11 -11.03 14.04
CA GLY A 99 24.48 -12.20 14.85
C GLY A 99 24.56 -13.54 14.10
N THR A 100 24.49 -13.58 12.76
CA THR A 100 24.77 -14.81 11.98
C THR A 100 25.43 -14.44 10.65
N ASP A 101 26.42 -15.21 10.18
CA ASP A 101 27.07 -15.05 8.85
C ASP A 101 26.13 -15.37 7.66
N SER A 102 24.81 -15.28 7.86
CA SER A 102 23.80 -15.54 6.85
C SER A 102 23.14 -14.24 6.41
N SER A 103 23.12 -14.00 5.11
CA SER A 103 22.42 -12.87 4.52
C SER A 103 20.93 -12.91 4.81
N LEU A 104 20.30 -11.74 4.95
CA LEU A 104 18.84 -11.61 5.12
C LEU A 104 18.09 -12.31 3.98
N LEU A 105 18.66 -12.30 2.77
CA LEU A 105 18.15 -13.03 1.60
C LEU A 105 18.14 -14.55 1.81
N SER A 106 19.17 -15.13 2.43
CA SER A 106 19.20 -16.58 2.70
C SER A 106 18.18 -17.01 3.75
N ALA A 107 17.90 -16.15 4.74
CA ALA A 107 16.85 -16.41 5.72
C ALA A 107 15.45 -16.22 5.13
N LEU A 108 15.26 -15.24 4.24
CA LEU A 108 14.02 -15.09 3.45
C LEU A 108 13.79 -16.31 2.56
N ASP A 109 14.82 -16.78 1.86
CA ASP A 109 14.73 -17.99 1.02
C ASP A 109 14.31 -19.21 1.84
N LYS A 110 14.93 -19.43 3.00
CA LYS A 110 14.55 -20.55 3.89
C LYS A 110 13.11 -20.42 4.37
N THR A 111 12.70 -19.22 4.81
CA THR A 111 11.33 -18.99 5.29
C THR A 111 10.30 -19.18 4.17
N MET A 112 10.62 -18.74 2.95
CA MET A 112 9.73 -18.85 1.80
C MET A 112 9.57 -20.31 1.35
N VAL A 113 10.67 -21.08 1.33
CA VAL A 113 10.66 -22.52 1.07
C VAL A 113 9.90 -23.29 2.16
N ASP A 114 10.07 -22.91 3.43
CA ASP A 114 9.41 -23.59 4.56
C ASP A 114 7.88 -23.37 4.58
N ILE A 115 7.42 -22.20 4.09
CA ILE A 115 5.98 -21.91 3.90
C ILE A 115 5.44 -22.60 2.61
N GLY A 116 6.29 -23.28 1.83
CA GLY A 116 5.92 -24.02 0.63
C GLY A 116 5.91 -23.18 -0.66
N PHE A 117 6.50 -21.98 -0.63
CA PHE A 117 6.72 -21.15 -1.82
C PHE A 117 8.12 -21.41 -2.43
N GLY A 118 8.31 -21.04 -3.71
CA GLY A 118 9.65 -21.06 -4.33
C GLY A 118 10.59 -20.07 -3.65
N ALA A 119 11.91 -20.30 -3.72
CA ALA A 119 12.87 -19.42 -3.05
C ALA A 119 12.72 -17.97 -3.57
N TYR A 120 12.86 -16.98 -2.70
CA TYR A 120 12.81 -15.57 -3.05
C TYR A 120 13.87 -15.21 -4.12
N THR A 121 15.02 -15.88 -4.08
CA THR A 121 16.14 -15.72 -5.04
C THR A 121 15.99 -16.59 -6.29
N GLU A 122 15.07 -17.57 -6.30
CA GLU A 122 14.79 -18.33 -7.52
C GLU A 122 14.11 -17.41 -8.53
N ARG A 123 14.87 -16.98 -9.55
CA ARG A 123 14.33 -16.27 -10.70
C ARG A 123 13.41 -17.24 -11.46
N PRO A 124 12.08 -17.04 -11.47
CA PRO A 124 11.18 -17.99 -12.12
C PRO A 124 11.26 -17.80 -13.63
N SER A 125 12.29 -18.35 -14.30
CA SER A 125 12.43 -18.42 -15.77
C SER A 125 12.05 -17.15 -16.57
N MET A 126 12.05 -15.98 -15.93
CA MET A 126 11.72 -14.71 -16.55
C MET A 126 13.04 -14.17 -17.04
N THR A 127 13.23 -14.27 -18.36
CA THR A 127 14.26 -13.53 -19.08
C THR A 127 14.30 -12.09 -18.53
N THR A 128 15.48 -11.47 -18.41
CA THR A 128 15.64 -10.08 -17.92
C THR A 128 14.66 -9.11 -18.60
N PHE A 129 14.27 -9.40 -19.84
CA PHE A 129 13.23 -8.71 -20.59
C PHE A 129 11.82 -8.80 -19.96
N ASN A 130 11.39 -9.97 -19.49
CA ASN A 130 10.10 -10.14 -18.80
C ASN A 130 10.08 -9.41 -17.46
N MET A 131 11.20 -9.41 -16.70
CA MET A 131 11.29 -8.62 -15.46
C MET A 131 11.20 -7.12 -15.74
N PHE A 132 11.85 -6.65 -16.82
CA PHE A 132 11.75 -5.27 -17.26
C PHE A 132 10.32 -4.91 -17.67
N LEU A 133 9.68 -5.72 -18.51
CA LEU A 133 8.29 -5.52 -18.94
C LEU A 133 7.31 -5.57 -17.76
N LEU A 134 7.52 -6.48 -16.80
CA LEU A 134 6.71 -6.59 -15.60
C LEU A 134 6.85 -5.33 -14.75
N THR A 135 8.08 -4.86 -14.53
CA THR A 135 8.35 -3.63 -13.76
C THR A 135 7.70 -2.41 -14.44
N LEU A 136 7.82 -2.33 -15.77
CA LEU A 136 7.22 -1.26 -16.57
C LEU A 136 5.69 -1.32 -16.54
N SER A 137 5.11 -2.51 -16.66
CA SER A 137 3.67 -2.74 -16.52
C SER A 137 3.17 -2.29 -15.14
N LEU A 138 3.92 -2.60 -14.07
CA LEU A 138 3.58 -2.19 -12.70
C LEU A 138 3.60 -0.66 -12.55
N MET A 139 4.65 0.00 -13.06
CA MET A 139 4.77 1.45 -13.02
C MET A 139 3.64 2.15 -13.78
N ILE A 140 3.34 1.71 -15.00
CA ILE A 140 2.22 2.24 -15.79
C ILE A 140 0.88 1.97 -15.10
N GLY A 141 0.72 0.81 -14.46
CA GLY A 141 -0.47 0.46 -13.70
C GLY A 141 -0.77 1.45 -12.57
N THR A 142 0.25 1.92 -11.84
CA THR A 142 0.07 2.91 -10.77
C THR A 142 -0.34 4.30 -11.28
N ALA A 143 0.01 4.65 -12.52
CA ALA A 143 -0.41 5.91 -13.14
C ALA A 143 -1.92 5.94 -13.45
N GLY A 144 -2.55 4.77 -13.58
CA GLY A 144 -3.99 4.63 -13.80
C GLY A 144 -4.85 4.85 -12.54
N LEU A 145 -4.24 5.20 -11.40
CA LEU A 145 -4.97 5.33 -10.14
C LEU A 145 -6.00 6.47 -10.25
N PRO A 146 -7.28 6.24 -9.89
CA PRO A 146 -8.36 7.21 -10.06
C PRO A 146 -8.06 8.62 -9.54
N HIS A 147 -7.32 8.73 -8.43
CA HIS A 147 -6.89 10.02 -7.87
C HIS A 147 -6.04 10.85 -8.85
N VAL A 148 -5.20 10.21 -9.66
CA VAL A 148 -4.35 10.87 -10.67
C VAL A 148 -5.16 11.19 -11.93
N ILE A 149 -5.94 10.22 -12.41
CA ILE A 149 -6.77 10.36 -13.62
C ILE A 149 -7.78 11.51 -13.48
N ILE A 150 -8.47 11.60 -12.33
CA ILE A 150 -9.45 12.67 -12.08
C ILE A 150 -8.77 14.04 -12.08
N ARG A 151 -7.56 14.13 -11.51
CA ARG A 151 -6.79 15.38 -11.53
C ARG A 151 -6.51 15.82 -12.96
N PHE A 152 -6.07 14.91 -13.85
CA PHE A 152 -5.86 15.21 -15.27
C PHE A 152 -7.12 15.69 -15.99
N PHE A 153 -8.30 15.18 -15.63
CA PHE A 153 -9.56 15.66 -16.21
C PHE A 153 -10.06 16.99 -15.64
N THR A 154 -9.52 17.43 -14.50
CA THR A 154 -9.90 18.70 -13.84
C THR A 154 -8.90 19.84 -14.04
N VAL A 155 -7.73 19.61 -14.64
CA VAL A 155 -6.79 20.69 -14.97
C VAL A 155 -7.42 21.57 -16.07
N PRO A 156 -7.52 22.90 -15.86
CA PRO A 156 -7.97 23.80 -16.91
C PRO A 156 -7.03 23.68 -18.10
N LYS A 157 -7.59 23.38 -19.29
CA LYS A 157 -6.83 23.39 -20.53
C LYS A 157 -6.27 24.80 -20.70
N ILE A 158 -4.95 24.92 -20.61
CA ILE A 158 -4.25 26.11 -21.09
C ILE A 158 -4.37 26.03 -22.61
N ALA A 159 -5.31 26.80 -23.16
CA ALA A 159 -5.41 27.05 -24.60
C ALA A 159 -4.30 28.01 -25.02
#